data_AF-A0A1X2GVN3-F1
#
_entry.id   AF-A0A1X2GVN3-F1
#
_cell.length_a   1.000
_cell.length_b   1.000
_cell.length_c   1.000
_cell.angle_alpha   90.00
_cell.angle_beta   90.00
_cell.angle_gamma   90.00
#
_symmetry.space_group_name_H-M   'P 1'
#
loop_
_entity.id
_entity.type
_entity.pdbx_description
1 polymer ?
#
loop_
_entity_poly.entity_id
_entity_poly.type
_entity_poly.pdbx_seq_one_letter_code
_entity_poly.pdbx_strand_id
1 'polypeptide(L)'
;MDQYRKSGPVDPPTSSPAADNELRVTMSKSINQLVEQGLKKLDSYNSVVIVSKGKAINRGITVVEIIKRRKDGKLHQYNQMGIVTASEQWSPVNEDDLDRQVYPSLSSPTCCH
;
A
#
# COMPACT_ATOMS: atom_id res chain seq x y z
N MET A 1 -3.92 18.75 22.23
CA MET A 1 -3.00 18.12 21.24
C MET A 1 -3.37 18.71 19.87
N ASP A 2 -3.21 20.02 19.71
CA ASP A 2 -3.86 20.77 18.62
C ASP A 2 -2.86 21.46 17.68
N GLN A 3 -1.56 21.17 17.85
CA GLN A 3 -0.46 21.90 17.19
C GLN A 3 0.35 21.04 16.20
N TYR A 4 -0.13 19.84 15.85
CA TYR A 4 0.54 18.96 14.88
C TYR A 4 -0.40 18.58 13.75
N ARG A 5 0.01 18.89 12.52
CA ARG A 5 -0.70 18.47 11.32
C ARG A 5 0.06 17.31 10.70
N LYS A 6 -0.66 16.23 10.36
CA LYS A 6 -0.08 15.10 9.63
C LYS A 6 0.42 15.62 8.29
N SER A 7 1.74 15.66 8.07
CA SER A 7 2.33 16.16 6.83
C SER A 7 2.25 15.16 5.67
N GLY A 8 1.41 14.13 5.81
CA GLY A 8 1.22 13.06 4.84
C GLY A 8 2.21 11.90 5.08
N PRO A 9 1.92 10.71 4.55
CA PRO A 9 2.87 9.61 4.57
C PRO A 9 4.13 10.03 3.79
N VAL A 10 5.28 9.98 4.45
CA VAL A 10 6.56 10.00 3.75
C VAL A 10 6.78 8.56 3.33
N ASP A 11 6.20 8.20 2.18
CA ASP A 11 6.68 7.03 1.48
C ASP A 11 8.19 7.26 1.26
N PRO A 12 9.07 6.31 1.63
CA PRO A 12 10.48 6.46 1.30
C PRO A 12 10.59 6.72 -0.21
N PRO A 13 11.44 7.66 -0.66
CA PRO A 13 11.56 8.06 -2.07
C PRO A 13 11.98 6.92 -3.02
N THR A 14 12.20 5.73 -2.47
CA THR A 14 12.61 4.49 -3.12
C THR A 14 11.45 3.49 -3.32
N SER A 15 10.23 3.95 -3.57
CA SER A 15 9.26 3.06 -4.22
C SER A 15 9.75 2.84 -5.65
N SER A 16 10.39 1.70 -5.91
CA SER A 16 10.75 1.29 -7.27
C SER A 16 9.55 1.49 -8.20
N PRO A 17 9.79 1.89 -9.46
CA PRO A 17 8.71 2.03 -10.43
C PRO A 17 7.91 0.72 -10.44
N ALA A 18 6.58 0.85 -10.44
CA ALA A 18 5.71 -0.32 -10.50
C ALA A 18 5.99 -1.07 -11.81
N ALA A 19 6.10 -2.40 -11.74
CA ALA A 19 6.27 -3.20 -12.94
C ALA A 19 5.07 -3.04 -13.89
N ASP A 20 5.27 -3.30 -15.18
CA ASP A 20 4.22 -3.05 -16.18
C ASP A 20 2.98 -3.93 -15.97
N ASN A 21 3.14 -5.12 -15.38
CA ASN A 21 2.06 -6.02 -15.00
C ASN A 21 1.55 -5.80 -13.56
N GLU A 22 2.03 -4.78 -12.84
CA GLU A 22 1.64 -4.50 -11.46
C GLU A 22 0.42 -3.56 -11.39
N LEU A 23 -0.54 -3.90 -10.52
CA LEU A 23 -1.68 -3.06 -10.16
C LEU A 23 -1.65 -2.77 -8.65
N ARG A 24 -1.30 -1.53 -8.28
CA ARG A 24 -1.37 -1.06 -6.89
C ARG A 24 -2.80 -0.64 -6.54
N VAL A 25 -3.36 -1.25 -5.50
CA VAL A 25 -4.70 -0.95 -5.00
C VAL A 25 -4.63 0.26 -4.08
N THR A 26 -5.31 1.33 -4.49
CA THR A 26 -5.40 2.58 -3.72
C THR A 26 -6.84 2.84 -3.30
N MET A 27 -7.03 3.69 -2.28
CA MET A 27 -8.36 4.14 -1.85
C MET A 27 -8.97 5.18 -2.80
N SER A 28 -8.15 5.85 -3.62
CA SER A 28 -8.57 6.91 -4.55
C SER A 28 -9.30 6.38 -5.80
N LYS A 29 -9.00 5.17 -6.25
CA LYS A 29 -9.63 4.57 -7.44
C LYS A 29 -10.81 3.70 -7.04
N SER A 30 -11.91 3.74 -7.78
CA SER A 30 -13.08 2.88 -7.55
C SER A 30 -12.76 1.39 -7.78
N ILE A 31 -13.59 0.48 -7.25
CA ILE A 31 -13.36 -0.98 -7.44
C ILE A 31 -13.44 -1.31 -8.93
N ASN A 32 -14.43 -0.76 -9.63
CA ASN A 32 -14.61 -0.98 -11.07
C ASN A 32 -13.40 -0.51 -11.86
N GLN A 33 -12.88 0.68 -11.57
CA GLN A 33 -11.67 1.19 -12.23
C GLN A 33 -10.44 0.29 -12.02
N LEU A 34 -10.29 -0.26 -10.81
CA LEU A 34 -9.19 -1.18 -10.50
C LEU A 34 -9.37 -2.52 -11.23
N VAL A 35 -10.58 -3.05 -11.27
CA VAL A 35 -10.92 -4.29 -12.01
C VAL A 35 -10.65 -4.12 -13.50
N GLU A 36 -11.10 -3.02 -14.11
CA GLU A 36 -10.86 -2.72 -15.53
C GLU A 36 -9.35 -2.62 -15.84
N GLN A 37 -8.59 -1.93 -14.99
CA GLN A 37 -7.13 -1.86 -15.12
C GLN A 37 -6.47 -3.24 -15.01
N GLY A 38 -6.94 -4.09 -14.08
CA GLY A 38 -6.44 -5.45 -13.92
C GLY A 38 -6.75 -6.34 -15.14
N LEU A 39 -7.96 -6.25 -15.69
CA LEU A 39 -8.34 -6.96 -16.91
C LEU A 39 -7.51 -6.50 -18.11
N LYS A 40 -7.35 -5.20 -18.30
CA LYS A 40 -6.51 -4.64 -19.38
C LYS A 40 -5.06 -5.14 -19.29
N LYS A 41 -4.52 -5.24 -18.07
CA LYS A 41 -3.18 -5.83 -17.84
C LYS A 41 -3.15 -7.31 -18.21
N LEU A 42 -4.15 -8.10 -17.83
CA LEU A 42 -4.25 -9.51 -18.23
C LEU A 42 -4.41 -9.72 -19.74
N ASP A 43 -4.95 -8.74 -20.46
CA ASP A 43 -5.05 -8.82 -21.92
C ASP A 43 -3.71 -8.46 -22.60
N SER A 44 -2.83 -7.73 -21.90
CA SER A 44 -1.52 -7.30 -22.40
C SER A 44 -0.36 -8.17 -21.91
N TYR A 45 -0.53 -8.87 -20.79
CA TYR A 45 0.49 -9.65 -20.09
C TYR A 45 -0.08 -11.00 -19.65
N ASN A 46 0.79 -12.02 -19.57
CA ASN A 46 0.41 -13.37 -19.13
C ASN A 46 -0.01 -13.46 -17.66
N SER A 47 0.31 -12.44 -16.86
CA SER A 47 0.00 -12.38 -15.44
C SER A 47 -0.21 -10.94 -14.98
N VAL A 48 -0.90 -10.76 -13.86
CA VAL A 48 -1.05 -9.46 -13.18
C VAL A 48 -0.67 -9.61 -11.72
N VAL A 49 0.13 -8.67 -11.21
CA VAL A 49 0.55 -8.63 -9.80
C VAL A 49 -0.29 -7.57 -9.09
N ILE A 50 -1.17 -7.99 -8.18
CA ILE A 50 -2.04 -7.06 -7.45
C ILE A 50 -1.42 -6.80 -6.07
N VAL A 51 -1.01 -5.56 -5.83
CA VAL A 51 -0.33 -5.16 -4.59
C VAL A 51 -1.27 -4.31 -3.74
N SER A 52 -1.46 -4.72 -2.49
CA SER A 52 -2.27 -4.02 -1.50
C SER A 52 -1.55 -3.95 -0.16
N LYS A 53 -1.67 -2.83 0.54
CA LYS A 53 -1.02 -2.59 1.84
C LYS A 53 -2.01 -1.95 2.82
N GLY A 54 -1.85 -2.24 4.10
CA GLY A 54 -2.66 -1.65 5.18
C GLY A 54 -4.17 -1.76 4.93
N LYS A 55 -4.88 -0.62 5.02
CA LYS A 55 -6.35 -0.56 4.84
C LYS A 55 -6.83 -1.00 3.45
N ALA A 56 -5.93 -1.08 2.46
CA ALA A 56 -6.27 -1.50 1.10
C ALA A 56 -6.38 -3.01 0.90
N ILE A 57 -5.93 -3.84 1.85
CA ILE A 57 -5.86 -5.30 1.68
C ILE A 57 -7.22 -5.92 1.34
N ASN A 58 -8.26 -5.62 2.12
CA ASN A 58 -9.60 -6.15 1.87
C ASN A 58 -10.13 -5.78 0.48
N ARG A 59 -9.86 -4.54 0.05
CA ARG A 59 -10.22 -4.06 -1.28
C ARG A 59 -9.47 -4.81 -2.38
N GLY A 60 -8.19 -5.09 -2.16
CA GLY A 60 -7.39 -5.91 -3.08
C GLY A 60 -7.96 -7.30 -3.26
N ILE A 61 -8.36 -7.95 -2.16
CA ILE A 61 -9.02 -9.27 -2.21
C ILE A 61 -10.31 -9.20 -3.04
N THR A 62 -11.15 -8.18 -2.82
CA THR A 62 -12.38 -7.98 -3.61
C THR A 62 -12.10 -7.79 -5.09
N VAL A 63 -11.09 -6.98 -5.46
CA VAL A 63 -10.71 -6.75 -6.85
C VAL A 63 -10.25 -8.05 -7.51
N VAL A 64 -9.38 -8.82 -6.85
CA VAL A 64 -8.89 -10.13 -7.35
C VAL A 64 -10.07 -11.07 -7.59
N GLU A 65 -11.00 -11.15 -6.64
CA GLU A 65 -12.16 -12.04 -6.73
C GLU A 65 -13.08 -11.70 -7.91
N ILE A 66 -13.35 -10.41 -8.15
CA ILE A 66 -14.15 -9.97 -9.30
C ILE A 66 -13.43 -10.28 -10.62
N ILE A 67 -12.12 -10.05 -10.70
CA ILE A 67 -11.33 -10.36 -11.91
C ILE A 67 -11.40 -11.84 -12.24
N LYS A 68 -11.20 -12.73 -11.26
CA LYS A 68 -11.31 -14.18 -11.44
C LYS A 68 -12.69 -14.58 -11.99
N ARG A 69 -13.77 -14.01 -11.45
CA ARG A 69 -15.14 -14.27 -11.92
C ARG A 69 -15.35 -13.82 -13.38
N ARG A 70 -14.79 -12.68 -13.77
CA ARG A 70 -14.88 -12.16 -15.15
C ARG A 70 -14.03 -12.94 -16.17
N LYS A 71 -13.08 -13.76 -15.73
CA LYS A 71 -12.28 -14.67 -16.56
C LYS A 71 -12.71 -16.13 -16.39
N ASP A 72 -13.98 -16.36 -16.07
CA ASP A 72 -14.61 -17.68 -15.89
C ASP A 72 -13.87 -18.61 -14.91
N GLY A 73 -13.18 -18.06 -13.91
CA GLY A 73 -12.45 -18.84 -12.91
C GLY A 73 -11.19 -19.54 -13.41
N LYS A 74 -10.72 -19.28 -14.64
CA LYS A 74 -9.55 -19.95 -15.25
C LYS A 74 -8.19 -19.49 -14.73
N LEU A 75 -8.17 -18.45 -13.88
CA LEU A 75 -6.94 -17.87 -13.37
C LEU A 75 -6.44 -18.63 -12.15
N HIS A 76 -5.16 -19.02 -12.17
CA HIS A 76 -4.47 -19.52 -11.00
C HIS A 76 -4.02 -18.34 -10.13
N GLN A 77 -4.24 -18.44 -8.83
CA GLN A 77 -3.88 -17.41 -7.86
C GLN A 77 -2.72 -17.88 -6.98
N TYR A 78 -1.72 -17.02 -6.82
CA TYR A 78 -0.62 -17.20 -5.88
C TYR A 78 -0.53 -15.97 -4.98
N ASN A 79 -0.57 -16.17 -3.66
CA ASN A 79 -0.57 -15.08 -2.68
C ASN A 79 0.74 -15.07 -1.90
N GLN A 80 1.32 -13.88 -1.74
CA GLN A 80 2.45 -13.63 -0.86
C GLN A 80 2.05 -12.60 0.20
N MET A 81 2.52 -12.80 1.41
CA MET A 81 2.34 -11.87 2.52
C MET A 81 3.71 -11.43 3.00
N GLY A 82 3.80 -10.17 3.41
CA GLY A 82 5.04 -9.58 3.91
C GLY A 82 4.74 -8.38 4.78
N ILE A 83 5.74 -7.96 5.55
CA ILE A 83 5.68 -6.78 6.40
C ILE A 83 6.30 -5.62 5.62
N VAL A 84 5.62 -4.47 5.65
CA VAL A 84 6.13 -3.23 5.06
C VAL A 84 6.12 -2.18 6.16
N THR A 85 7.28 -1.58 6.40
CA THR A 85 7.43 -0.45 7.33
C THR A 85 7.00 0.83 6.63
N ALA A 86 6.12 1.61 7.27
CA ALA A 86 5.70 2.93 6.80
C ALA A 86 6.18 4.01 7.79
N SER A 87 6.89 5.02 7.30
CA SER A 87 7.31 6.19 8.08
C SER A 87 6.29 7.32 7.93
N GLU A 88 5.68 7.74 9.05
CA GLU A 88 4.82 8.93 9.07
C GLU A 88 5.62 10.11 9.60
N GLN A 89 5.70 11.19 8.82
CA GLN A 89 6.26 12.46 9.30
C GLN A 89 5.13 13.33 9.86
N TRP A 90 5.42 13.99 10.98
CA TRP A 90 4.55 14.98 11.61
C TRP A 90 5.33 16.29 11.68
N SER A 91 4.74 17.37 11.20
CA SER A 91 5.32 18.72 11.29
C SER A 91 4.48 19.58 12.25
N PRO A 92 5.12 20.37 13.13
CA PRO A 92 4.39 21.31 13.97
C PRO A 92 3.72 22.39 13.10
N VAL A 93 2.56 22.87 13.55
CA VAL A 93 1.73 23.87 12.85
C VAL A 93 2.28 25.29 13.01
N ASN A 94 3.11 25.53 14.03
CA ASN A 94 3.81 26.79 14.29
C ASN A 94 5.32 26.52 14.31
N GLU A 95 6.11 27.32 13.59
CA GLU A 95 7.56 27.14 13.44
C GLU A 95 8.39 27.63 14.65
N ASP A 96 7.75 28.33 15.61
CA ASP A 96 8.47 29.11 16.62
C ASP A 96 8.89 28.36 17.90
N ASP A 97 8.64 27.05 18.09
CA ASP A 97 9.08 26.47 19.38
C ASP A 97 9.34 24.97 19.53
N LEU A 98 9.43 24.11 18.50
CA LEU A 98 9.75 22.69 18.75
C LEU A 98 10.59 22.02 17.65
N ASP A 99 11.74 21.50 18.08
CA ASP A 99 12.64 20.65 17.30
C ASP A 99 11.91 19.44 16.69
N ARG A 100 12.25 19.15 15.43
CA ARG A 100 11.69 18.06 14.61
C ARG A 100 11.96 16.69 15.25
N GLN A 101 11.01 16.17 16.02
CA GLN A 101 11.12 14.84 16.61
C GLN A 101 10.86 13.74 15.58
N VAL A 102 11.93 13.08 15.14
CA VAL A 102 11.87 11.81 14.40
C VAL A 102 11.90 10.68 15.44
N TYR A 103 10.82 9.93 15.57
CA TYR A 103 10.78 8.74 16.43
C TYR A 103 11.15 7.50 15.61
N PRO A 104 12.36 6.93 15.78
CA PRO A 104 12.61 5.56 15.36
C PRO A 104 11.87 4.61 16.32
N SER A 105 11.02 3.74 15.78
CA SER A 105 10.35 2.70 16.56
C SER A 105 11.41 1.73 17.12
N LEU A 106 11.78 1.91 18.38
CA LEU A 106 12.58 0.94 19.13
C LEU A 106 11.74 -0.32 19.31
N SER A 107 12.14 -1.40 18.65
CA SER A 107 11.80 -2.75 19.09
C SER A 107 12.52 -2.98 20.43
N SER A 108 11.75 -3.43 21.42
CA SER A 108 12.21 -3.73 22.77
C SER A 108 13.35 -4.76 22.72
N PRO A 109 14.53 -4.50 23.31
CA PRO A 109 15.42 -5.57 23.68
C PRO A 109 14.93 -6.15 25.01
N THR A 110 14.40 -7.37 24.96
CA THR A 110 14.47 -8.28 26.10
C THR A 110 15.92 -8.41 26.54
N CYS A 111 16.23 -8.00 27.77
CA CYS A 111 17.43 -8.48 28.46
C CYS A 111 17.25 -8.42 29.98
N CYS A 112 17.97 -9.32 30.64
CA CYS A 112 18.08 -9.61 32.08
C CYS A 112 16.97 -10.57 32.60
N HIS A 113 17.28 -11.72 33.20
CA HIS A 113 18.53 -12.33 33.66
C HIS A 113 18.32 -13.85 33.74
#